data_AF-A0A952H2W7-F1
#
_entry.id   AF-A0A952H2W7-F1
#
_cell.length_a   1.000
_cell.length_b   1.000
_cell.length_c   1.000
_cell.angle_alpha   90.00
_cell.angle_beta   90.00
_cell.angle_gamma   90.00
#
_symmetry.space_group_name_H-M   'P 1'
#
loop_
_entity.id
_entity.type
_entity.pdbx_description
1 polymer ?
#
loop_
_entity_poly.entity_id
_entity_poly.type
_entity_poly.pdbx_seq_one_letter_code
_entity_poly.pdbx_strand_id
1 'polypeptide(L)'
;MTAHPSSTARRARLFLVALTLAGVALAVWSMLNKVHRFTARYAEVDFPTGFVYDRATQLVWHRCPLGTVLESDAAGPLCKGDAAWVNVKLALAEEKHFSSFGESWRLPTLTELKTLSIAPNGCCHALDPVAFPVFEEPPERLVARDEMGRYAFHTANRDEAHRLSWRVDIATGQPIEEPLRQEAFVRLVRNATAEEMATLTLAWPLDHSQLSSVNARLQPQPRARSAQFIEGRNTALRGGQIVTNDCNTSQFDEWQRGCRDGVHANLNARIRQGLEWAKANRPAKSYDCRLDDPVANFGCWNYFRTHLGDVFPNLPEATTTAECQREAKAAHEIGLNQEIALGTLWRAADFDVDLQACEIYDRTHAQGLKVKDRPGLVGGASPY
;
A
#
# COMPACT_ATOMS: atom_id res chain seq x y z
N MET A 1 -54.57 12.85 -51.02
CA MET A 1 -54.02 11.63 -51.66
C MET A 1 -52.74 11.25 -50.93
N THR A 2 -52.80 10.31 -49.99
CA THR A 2 -51.64 9.80 -49.27
C THR A 2 -51.12 8.57 -50.00
N ALA A 3 -49.96 8.68 -50.64
CA ALA A 3 -49.35 7.58 -51.37
C ALA A 3 -48.93 6.48 -50.37
N HIS A 4 -49.51 5.29 -50.49
CA HIS A 4 -49.09 4.14 -49.71
C HIS A 4 -47.70 3.69 -50.17
N PRO A 5 -46.74 3.52 -49.25
CA PRO A 5 -45.40 3.05 -49.60
C PRO A 5 -45.49 1.63 -50.18
N SER A 6 -44.81 1.42 -51.32
CA SER A 6 -44.76 0.13 -52.01
C SER A 6 -44.22 -0.98 -51.09
N SER A 7 -44.67 -2.22 -51.30
CA SER A 7 -44.30 -3.37 -50.45
C SER A 7 -42.78 -3.61 -50.40
N THR A 8 -42.07 -3.23 -51.46
CA THR A 8 -40.61 -3.24 -51.55
C THR A 8 -39.94 -2.30 -50.55
N ALA A 9 -40.48 -1.09 -50.33
CA ALA A 9 -39.95 -0.15 -49.36
C ALA A 9 -40.10 -0.65 -47.90
N ARG A 10 -41.19 -1.38 -47.59
CA ARG A 10 -41.36 -2.00 -46.26
C ARG A 10 -40.37 -3.15 -46.02
N ARG A 11 -40.13 -4.00 -47.02
CA ARG A 11 -39.17 -5.10 -46.92
C ARG A 11 -37.74 -4.58 -46.74
N ALA A 12 -37.35 -3.54 -47.48
CA ALA A 12 -36.03 -2.92 -47.33
C ALA A 12 -35.82 -2.33 -45.92
N ARG A 13 -36.84 -1.67 -45.34
CA ARG A 13 -36.77 -1.13 -43.98
C ARG A 13 -36.63 -2.23 -42.92
N LEU A 14 -37.38 -3.33 -43.04
CA LEU A 14 -37.27 -4.46 -42.12
C LEU A 14 -35.89 -5.12 -42.19
N PHE A 15 -35.31 -5.25 -43.38
CA PHE A 15 -33.97 -5.80 -43.56
C PHE A 15 -32.88 -4.92 -42.93
N LEU A 16 -32.99 -3.60 -43.10
CA LEU A 16 -32.09 -2.64 -42.45
C LEU A 16 -32.18 -2.70 -40.93
N VAL A 17 -33.38 -2.78 -40.36
CA VAL A 17 -33.58 -2.92 -38.91
C VAL A 17 -33.01 -4.24 -38.38
N ALA A 18 -33.18 -5.34 -39.12
CA ALA A 18 -32.60 -6.63 -38.73
C ALA A 18 -31.06 -6.59 -38.74
N LEU A 19 -30.46 -5.95 -39.75
CA LEU A 19 -29.00 -5.78 -39.84
C LEU A 19 -28.45 -4.89 -38.72
N THR A 20 -29.13 -3.80 -38.37
CA THR A 20 -28.68 -2.93 -37.26
C THR A 20 -28.78 -3.65 -35.92
N LEU A 21 -29.86 -4.39 -35.67
CA LEU A 21 -30.02 -5.18 -34.44
C LEU A 21 -28.97 -6.30 -34.34
N ALA A 22 -28.68 -7.01 -35.44
CA ALA A 22 -27.64 -8.02 -35.48
C ALA A 22 -26.24 -7.42 -35.22
N GLY A 23 -25.96 -6.23 -35.77
CA GLY A 23 -24.71 -5.50 -35.52
C GLY A 23 -24.53 -5.10 -34.05
N VAL A 24 -25.59 -4.57 -33.42
CA VAL A 24 -25.57 -4.24 -31.98
C VAL A 24 -25.39 -5.49 -31.13
N ALA A 25 -26.10 -6.58 -31.42
CA ALA A 25 -25.98 -7.83 -30.68
C ALA A 25 -24.55 -8.41 -30.76
N LEU A 26 -23.92 -8.37 -31.94
CA LEU A 26 -22.53 -8.79 -32.11
C LEU A 26 -21.54 -7.89 -31.35
N ALA A 27 -21.76 -6.57 -31.34
CA ALA A 27 -20.92 -5.64 -30.58
C ALA A 27 -21.05 -5.85 -29.06
N VAL A 28 -22.28 -6.02 -28.56
CA VAL A 28 -22.56 -6.33 -27.15
C VAL A 28 -21.96 -7.68 -26.76
N TRP A 29 -22.14 -8.73 -27.57
CA TRP A 29 -21.50 -10.02 -27.34
C TRP A 29 -19.97 -9.87 -27.32
N SER A 30 -19.36 -9.21 -28.30
CA SER A 30 -17.92 -8.98 -28.32
C SER A 30 -17.42 -8.25 -27.07
N MET A 31 -18.15 -7.26 -26.55
CA MET A 31 -17.82 -6.60 -25.29
C MET A 31 -17.95 -7.56 -24.09
N LEU A 32 -19.06 -8.29 -23.97
CA LEU A 32 -19.28 -9.25 -22.89
C LEU A 32 -18.25 -10.39 -22.89
N ASN A 33 -17.85 -10.88 -24.07
CA ASN A 33 -16.81 -11.90 -24.20
C ASN A 33 -15.42 -11.40 -23.78
N LYS A 34 -15.10 -10.12 -24.01
CA LYS A 34 -13.85 -9.53 -23.51
C LYS A 34 -13.86 -9.45 -21.99
N VAL A 35 -14.97 -9.00 -21.40
CA VAL A 35 -15.15 -8.97 -19.93
C VAL A 35 -15.05 -10.37 -19.32
N HIS A 36 -15.66 -11.39 -19.93
CA HIS A 36 -15.59 -12.77 -19.45
C HIS A 36 -14.21 -13.41 -19.50
N ARG A 37 -13.36 -13.06 -20.47
CA ARG A 37 -11.99 -13.61 -20.54
C ARG A 37 -11.10 -13.12 -19.40
N PHE A 38 -11.36 -11.94 -18.84
CA PHE A 38 -10.57 -11.41 -17.72
C PHE A 38 -11.01 -11.99 -16.38
N THR A 39 -12.31 -12.19 -16.17
CA THR A 39 -12.83 -12.94 -15.01
C THR A 39 -12.43 -14.41 -14.99
N ALA A 40 -11.92 -14.95 -16.11
CA ALA A 40 -11.52 -16.35 -16.19
C ALA A 40 -10.15 -16.65 -15.55
N ARG A 41 -9.26 -15.64 -15.44
CA ARG A 41 -7.91 -15.83 -14.89
C ARG A 41 -7.89 -15.68 -13.38
N TYR A 42 -8.50 -14.62 -12.87
CA TYR A 42 -8.51 -14.34 -11.45
C TYR A 42 -9.78 -14.90 -10.83
N ALA A 43 -9.63 -15.79 -9.84
CA ALA A 43 -10.72 -16.21 -9.00
C ALA A 43 -10.58 -15.54 -7.64
N GLU A 44 -11.71 -15.08 -7.11
CA GLU A 44 -11.75 -14.60 -5.75
C GLU A 44 -11.66 -15.78 -4.80
N VAL A 45 -10.67 -15.75 -3.90
CA VAL A 45 -10.55 -16.70 -2.81
C VAL A 45 -11.14 -16.03 -1.59
N ASP A 46 -12.32 -16.49 -1.18
CA ASP A 46 -13.06 -16.11 0.04
C ASP A 46 -13.10 -14.60 0.40
N PHE A 47 -14.25 -13.97 0.14
CA PHE A 47 -14.60 -12.67 0.72
C PHE A 47 -14.78 -12.81 2.24
N PRO A 48 -14.16 -11.96 3.10
CA PRO A 48 -13.70 -10.59 2.85
C PRO A 48 -12.17 -10.41 2.98
N THR A 49 -11.36 -11.35 2.49
CA THR A 49 -9.97 -11.44 2.95
C THR A 49 -8.96 -10.55 2.20
N GLY A 50 -9.36 -9.84 1.15
CA GLY A 50 -8.43 -8.96 0.44
C GLY A 50 -7.41 -9.69 -0.44
N PHE A 51 -7.71 -10.95 -0.82
CA PHE A 51 -6.84 -11.79 -1.65
C PHE A 51 -7.47 -12.16 -3.00
N VAL A 52 -6.63 -12.48 -3.97
CA VAL A 52 -7.05 -12.95 -5.30
C VAL A 52 -6.17 -14.11 -5.77
N TYR A 53 -6.80 -15.17 -6.27
CA TYR A 53 -6.09 -16.29 -6.86
C TYR A 53 -5.91 -16.10 -8.36
N ASP A 54 -4.67 -16.15 -8.81
CA ASP A 54 -4.30 -16.19 -10.20
C ASP A 54 -4.21 -17.65 -10.67
N ARG A 55 -5.18 -18.08 -11.47
CA ARG A 55 -5.23 -19.45 -12.02
C ARG A 55 -4.05 -19.75 -12.95
N ALA A 56 -3.49 -18.74 -13.61
CA ALA A 56 -2.40 -18.96 -14.56
C ALA A 56 -1.10 -19.33 -13.84
N THR A 57 -0.85 -18.71 -12.68
CA THR A 57 0.36 -18.94 -11.89
C THR A 57 0.14 -19.85 -10.67
N GLN A 58 -1.12 -20.16 -10.35
CA GLN A 58 -1.53 -20.85 -9.12
C GLN A 58 -1.06 -20.12 -7.85
N LEU A 59 -1.07 -18.79 -7.90
CA LEU A 59 -0.63 -17.92 -6.80
C LEU A 59 -1.81 -17.19 -6.19
N VAL A 60 -1.73 -16.95 -4.88
CA VAL A 60 -2.66 -16.07 -4.15
C VAL A 60 -1.95 -14.76 -3.87
N TRP A 61 -2.57 -13.66 -4.26
CA TRP A 61 -2.03 -12.32 -4.18
C TRP A 61 -2.84 -11.45 -3.22
N HIS A 62 -2.17 -10.52 -2.54
CA HIS A 62 -2.87 -9.39 -1.92
C HIS A 62 -3.47 -8.45 -3.00
N ARG A 63 -4.77 -8.20 -2.91
CA ARG A 63 -5.53 -7.29 -3.79
C ARG A 63 -5.21 -5.83 -3.55
N CYS A 64 -4.87 -5.49 -2.32
CA CYS A 64 -4.42 -4.16 -1.93
C CYS A 64 -2.95 -4.22 -1.51
N PRO A 65 -2.11 -3.23 -1.88
CA PRO A 65 -0.77 -3.14 -1.34
C PRO A 65 -0.82 -2.90 0.16
N LEU A 66 0.34 -3.11 0.78
CA LEU A 66 0.54 -2.89 2.19
C LEU A 66 0.09 -1.47 2.63
N GLY A 67 -0.46 -1.37 3.84
CA GLY A 67 -0.96 -0.12 4.41
C GLY A 67 -2.41 0.21 4.05
N THR A 68 -3.00 -0.53 3.11
CA THR A 68 -4.37 -0.27 2.65
C THR A 68 -5.29 -1.45 2.87
N VAL A 69 -6.59 -1.17 2.96
CA VAL A 69 -7.62 -2.16 3.22
C VAL A 69 -8.53 -2.24 2.02
N LEU A 70 -8.86 -3.46 1.61
CA LEU A 70 -9.88 -3.67 0.60
C LEU A 70 -11.24 -3.31 1.21
N GLU A 71 -11.85 -2.26 0.69
CA GLU A 71 -13.23 -1.90 0.97
C GLU A 71 -14.08 -2.10 -0.28
N SER A 72 -15.40 -2.12 -0.11
CA SER A 72 -16.35 -2.10 -1.21
C SER A 72 -17.16 -0.83 -1.13
N ASP A 73 -17.29 -0.13 -2.26
CA ASP A 73 -18.18 1.01 -2.42
C ASP A 73 -19.23 0.73 -3.51
N ALA A 74 -20.02 1.75 -3.87
CA ALA A 74 -21.06 1.61 -4.89
C ALA A 74 -20.50 1.41 -6.31
N ALA A 75 -19.23 1.74 -6.55
CA ALA A 75 -18.53 1.56 -7.82
C ALA A 75 -17.77 0.23 -7.89
N GLY A 76 -17.45 -0.39 -6.74
CA GLY A 76 -16.85 -1.72 -6.66
C GLY A 76 -15.83 -1.86 -5.52
N PRO A 77 -14.99 -2.91 -5.56
CA PRO A 77 -13.89 -3.05 -4.63
C PRO A 77 -12.86 -1.93 -4.85
N LEU A 78 -12.42 -1.28 -3.77
CA LEU A 78 -11.42 -0.21 -3.76
C LEU A 78 -10.43 -0.42 -2.60
N CYS A 79 -9.15 -0.15 -2.83
CA CYS A 79 -8.16 -0.11 -1.75
C CYS A 79 -8.19 1.27 -1.09
N LYS A 80 -8.61 1.34 0.17
CA LYS A 80 -8.64 2.58 0.95
C LYS A 80 -7.52 2.66 1.98
N GLY A 81 -7.12 3.90 2.28
CA GLY A 81 -6.00 4.22 3.17
C GLY A 81 -4.78 4.69 2.40
N ASP A 82 -3.72 5.03 3.14
CA ASP A 82 -2.45 5.44 2.57
C ASP A 82 -1.60 4.20 2.34
N ALA A 83 -1.31 3.92 1.07
CA ALA A 83 -0.45 2.82 0.72
C ALA A 83 0.95 3.06 1.31
N ALA A 84 1.46 2.05 2.02
CA ALA A 84 2.72 2.14 2.71
C ALA A 84 3.85 2.20 1.69
N TRP A 85 4.54 3.33 1.70
CA TRP A 85 5.78 3.55 0.98
C TRP A 85 6.91 2.91 1.79
N VAL A 86 7.44 1.79 1.30
CA VAL A 86 8.41 1.00 2.08
C VAL A 86 9.71 0.78 1.32
N ASN A 87 10.82 0.81 2.07
CA ASN A 87 12.12 0.36 1.57
C ASN A 87 12.22 -1.18 1.64
N VAL A 88 13.28 -1.76 1.06
CA VAL A 88 13.47 -3.21 1.01
C VAL A 88 13.51 -3.84 2.41
N LYS A 89 14.16 -3.18 3.38
CA LYS A 89 14.25 -3.71 4.75
C LYS A 89 12.87 -3.84 5.39
N LEU A 90 12.02 -2.82 5.23
CA LEU A 90 10.66 -2.84 5.75
C LEU A 90 9.78 -3.85 4.98
N ALA A 91 9.91 -3.92 3.64
CA ALA A 91 9.25 -4.95 2.84
C ALA A 91 9.55 -6.38 3.32
N LEU A 92 10.80 -6.64 3.74
CA LEU A 92 11.21 -7.93 4.30
C LEU A 92 10.64 -8.20 5.69
N ALA A 93 10.58 -7.16 6.53
CA ALA A 93 9.95 -7.27 7.84
C ALA A 93 8.47 -7.66 7.69
N GLU A 94 7.80 -7.09 6.69
CA GLU A 94 6.40 -7.36 6.38
C GLU A 94 6.21 -8.76 5.79
N GLU A 95 7.04 -9.20 4.84
CA GLU A 95 7.08 -10.59 4.38
C GLU A 95 7.17 -11.56 5.57
N LYS A 96 8.08 -11.30 6.51
CA LYS A 96 8.26 -12.12 7.71
C LYS A 96 7.05 -12.06 8.65
N HIS A 97 6.43 -10.88 8.80
CA HIS A 97 5.25 -10.68 9.62
C HIS A 97 4.07 -11.51 9.09
N PHE A 98 3.75 -11.37 7.80
CA PHE A 98 2.67 -12.13 7.18
C PHE A 98 2.96 -13.63 7.17
N SER A 99 4.23 -14.01 6.97
CA SER A 99 4.66 -15.41 7.09
C SER A 99 4.45 -16.03 8.47
N SER A 100 4.44 -15.22 9.53
CA SER A 100 4.28 -15.72 10.90
C SER A 100 2.89 -16.26 11.22
N PHE A 101 1.90 -15.99 10.37
CA PHE A 101 0.53 -16.48 10.53
C PHE A 101 0.29 -17.90 9.98
N GLY A 102 1.36 -18.61 9.58
CA GLY A 102 1.30 -20.01 9.14
C GLY A 102 1.13 -20.18 7.62
N GLU A 103 1.06 -19.08 6.88
CA GLU A 103 1.04 -19.09 5.42
C GLU A 103 2.39 -18.59 4.89
N SER A 104 2.94 -19.21 3.84
CA SER A 104 4.26 -18.83 3.29
C SER A 104 4.20 -17.59 2.40
N TRP A 105 3.75 -16.46 2.95
CA TRP A 105 3.74 -15.17 2.28
C TRP A 105 5.15 -14.70 1.97
N ARG A 106 5.36 -14.25 0.74
CA ARG A 106 6.66 -13.74 0.27
C ARG A 106 6.48 -12.56 -0.67
N LEU A 107 7.57 -11.82 -0.86
CA LEU A 107 7.64 -10.89 -1.99
C LEU A 107 7.58 -11.69 -3.31
N PRO A 108 6.87 -11.17 -4.32
CA PRO A 108 6.72 -11.83 -5.61
C PRO A 108 8.03 -11.78 -6.37
N THR A 109 8.27 -12.76 -7.23
CA THR A 109 9.40 -12.69 -8.15
C THR A 109 9.11 -11.69 -9.27
N LEU A 110 10.16 -11.22 -9.95
CA LEU A 110 10.02 -10.35 -11.12
C LEU A 110 9.20 -11.03 -12.22
N THR A 111 9.39 -12.33 -12.43
CA THR A 111 8.64 -13.13 -13.40
C THR A 111 7.16 -13.18 -13.02
N GLU A 112 6.84 -13.39 -11.74
CA GLU A 112 5.46 -13.40 -11.23
C GLU A 112 4.79 -12.03 -11.39
N LEU A 113 5.46 -10.93 -11.02
CA LEU A 113 4.93 -9.57 -11.23
C LEU A 113 4.63 -9.28 -12.70
N LYS A 114 5.52 -9.69 -13.62
CA LYS A 114 5.30 -9.52 -15.06
C LYS A 114 4.05 -10.25 -15.54
N THR A 115 3.69 -11.36 -14.90
CA THR A 115 2.46 -12.07 -15.27
C THR A 115 1.21 -11.27 -14.94
N LEU A 116 1.24 -10.34 -13.99
CA LEU A 116 0.08 -9.51 -13.66
C LEU A 116 -0.23 -8.45 -14.72
N SER A 117 0.71 -8.19 -15.64
CA SER A 117 0.55 -7.21 -16.71
C SER A 117 -0.49 -7.66 -17.74
N ILE A 118 -1.59 -6.92 -17.92
CA ILE A 118 -2.62 -7.24 -18.91
C ILE A 118 -2.31 -6.67 -20.30
N ALA A 119 -1.56 -5.57 -20.38
CA ALA A 119 -1.36 -4.87 -21.64
C ALA A 119 -0.19 -5.47 -22.43
N PRO A 120 -0.42 -6.21 -23.55
CA PRO A 120 0.67 -6.68 -24.42
C PRO A 120 1.48 -5.52 -25.03
N ASN A 121 0.89 -4.31 -25.06
CA ASN A 121 1.43 -3.13 -25.74
C ASN A 121 1.72 -1.95 -24.80
N GLY A 122 1.72 -2.15 -23.48
CA GLY A 122 2.31 -1.19 -22.52
C GLY A 122 1.58 0.12 -22.24
N CYS A 123 0.46 0.45 -22.90
CA CYS A 123 -0.24 1.71 -22.63
C CYS A 123 -1.34 1.54 -21.56
N CYS A 124 -1.01 2.04 -20.36
CA CYS A 124 -1.90 2.71 -19.40
C CYS A 124 -2.48 1.95 -18.20
N HIS A 125 -2.60 0.62 -18.17
CA HIS A 125 -2.88 -0.08 -16.89
C HIS A 125 -2.20 -1.44 -16.91
N ALA A 126 -1.15 -1.60 -16.08
CA ALA A 126 -0.44 -2.86 -15.98
C ALA A 126 -1.34 -3.92 -15.32
N LEU A 127 -2.01 -3.60 -14.22
CA LEU A 127 -2.75 -4.60 -13.43
C LEU A 127 -4.25 -4.66 -13.78
N ASP A 128 -4.86 -5.82 -13.56
CA ASP A 128 -6.32 -6.00 -13.67
C ASP A 128 -7.02 -5.16 -12.60
N PRO A 129 -7.78 -4.11 -12.98
CA PRO A 129 -8.39 -3.23 -11.99
C PRO A 129 -9.49 -3.93 -11.18
N VAL A 130 -10.02 -5.05 -11.66
CA VAL A 130 -10.99 -5.86 -10.92
C VAL A 130 -10.27 -6.71 -9.89
N ALA A 131 -9.20 -7.40 -10.27
CA ALA A 131 -8.44 -8.25 -9.35
C ALA A 131 -7.60 -7.42 -8.37
N PHE A 132 -7.03 -6.32 -8.84
CA PHE A 132 -6.15 -5.40 -8.12
C PHE A 132 -6.71 -3.98 -8.21
N PRO A 133 -7.68 -3.64 -7.34
CA PRO A 133 -8.25 -2.31 -7.32
C PRO A 133 -7.17 -1.25 -7.24
N VAL A 134 -7.29 -0.26 -8.12
CA VAL A 134 -6.37 0.86 -8.21
C VAL A 134 -6.68 1.85 -7.09
N PHE A 135 -5.65 2.58 -6.68
CA PHE A 135 -5.80 3.81 -5.91
C PHE A 135 -6.32 4.92 -6.82
N GLU A 136 -6.71 6.05 -6.21
CA GLU A 136 -6.90 7.30 -6.94
C GLU A 136 -5.64 7.68 -7.76
N GLU A 137 -4.44 7.23 -7.32
CA GLU A 137 -3.18 7.37 -8.06
C GLU A 137 -2.47 6.00 -8.22
N PRO A 138 -2.33 5.46 -9.44
CA PRO A 138 -1.76 4.13 -9.63
C PRO A 138 -0.30 4.07 -9.13
N PRO A 139 0.07 3.01 -8.39
CA PRO A 139 1.42 2.88 -7.88
C PRO A 139 2.40 2.72 -9.04
N GLU A 140 3.35 3.64 -9.18
CA GLU A 140 4.32 3.61 -10.27
C GLU A 140 5.31 2.43 -10.13
N ARG A 141 5.51 1.91 -8.91
CA ARG A 141 6.61 1.00 -8.55
C ARG A 141 6.21 -0.11 -7.59
N LEU A 142 6.60 -1.34 -7.89
CA LEU A 142 6.37 -2.54 -7.06
C LEU A 142 7.70 -3.18 -6.64
N VAL A 143 7.74 -3.76 -5.44
CA VAL A 143 8.89 -4.54 -4.96
C VAL A 143 8.79 -6.00 -5.42
N ALA A 144 9.90 -6.55 -5.93
CA ALA A 144 10.02 -7.93 -6.38
C ALA A 144 11.31 -8.60 -5.90
N ARG A 145 11.35 -9.93 -5.99
CA ARG A 145 12.55 -10.77 -5.88
C ARG A 145 13.02 -11.17 -7.29
N ASP A 146 14.30 -11.07 -7.60
CA ASP A 146 14.86 -11.55 -8.86
C ASP A 146 15.07 -13.07 -8.82
N GLU A 147 15.48 -13.64 -9.95
CA GLU A 147 15.70 -15.08 -10.12
C GLU A 147 16.83 -15.64 -9.23
N MET A 148 17.71 -14.77 -8.73
CA MET A 148 18.81 -15.11 -7.81
C MET A 148 18.40 -14.93 -6.34
N GLY A 149 17.15 -14.56 -6.08
CA GLY A 149 16.63 -14.32 -4.74
C GLY A 149 16.88 -12.91 -4.19
N ARG A 150 17.46 -12.00 -4.98
CA ARG A 150 17.78 -10.61 -4.59
C ARG A 150 16.56 -9.73 -4.76
N TYR A 151 16.49 -8.58 -4.09
CA TYR A 151 15.34 -7.70 -4.23
C TYR A 151 15.57 -6.63 -5.29
N ALA A 152 14.54 -6.36 -6.08
CA ALA A 152 14.51 -5.38 -7.14
C ALA A 152 13.19 -4.60 -7.13
N PHE A 153 13.25 -3.33 -7.51
CA PHE A 153 12.06 -2.54 -7.80
C PHE A 153 11.70 -2.67 -9.28
N HIS A 154 10.41 -2.82 -9.57
CA HIS A 154 9.89 -2.89 -10.93
C HIS A 154 8.91 -1.75 -11.17
N THR A 155 9.14 -0.98 -12.23
CA THR A 155 8.18 0.01 -12.73
C THR A 155 7.09 -0.72 -13.51
N ALA A 156 5.83 -0.34 -13.29
CA ALA A 156 4.72 -0.87 -14.10
C ALA A 156 4.77 -0.38 -15.56
N ASN A 157 5.61 0.63 -15.86
CA ASN A 157 5.79 1.20 -17.19
C ASN A 157 6.96 0.54 -17.95
N ARG A 158 6.68 0.04 -19.17
CA ARG A 158 7.62 -0.70 -20.03
C ARG A 158 8.75 0.17 -20.58
N ASP A 159 8.50 1.46 -20.82
CA ASP A 159 9.50 2.37 -21.38
C ASP A 159 10.61 2.70 -20.36
N GLU A 160 10.33 2.52 -19.07
CA GLU A 160 11.30 2.65 -17.97
C GLU A 160 11.83 1.30 -17.46
N ALA A 161 11.24 0.17 -17.88
CA ALA A 161 11.69 -1.16 -17.44
C ALA A 161 13.12 -1.50 -17.90
N HIS A 162 13.66 -0.78 -18.89
CA HIS A 162 15.05 -0.85 -19.31
C HIS A 162 16.00 0.03 -18.48
N ARG A 163 15.47 0.95 -17.67
CA ARG A 163 16.20 1.83 -16.76
C ARG A 163 16.10 1.30 -15.33
N LEU A 164 16.88 0.25 -15.10
CA LEU A 164 17.44 -0.20 -13.82
C LEU A 164 16.45 -0.72 -12.76
N SER A 165 16.24 -2.03 -12.82
CA SER A 165 15.95 -2.86 -11.65
C SER A 165 17.19 -2.92 -10.74
N TRP A 166 17.13 -2.19 -9.62
CA TRP A 166 18.13 -2.22 -8.55
C TRP A 166 18.31 -3.63 -7.98
N ARG A 167 19.44 -3.90 -7.32
CA ARG A 167 19.72 -5.19 -6.68
C ARG A 167 20.17 -4.98 -5.23
N VAL A 168 19.57 -5.70 -4.29
CA VAL A 168 20.00 -5.74 -2.88
C VAL A 168 20.61 -7.12 -2.57
N ASP A 169 21.74 -7.14 -1.87
CA ASP A 169 22.42 -8.35 -1.44
C ASP A 169 21.63 -9.05 -0.30
N ILE A 170 21.46 -10.37 -0.43
CA ILE A 170 20.57 -11.18 0.42
C ILE A 170 21.17 -11.42 1.81
N ALA A 171 22.49 -11.53 1.92
CA ALA A 171 23.15 -11.85 3.19
C ALA A 171 23.24 -10.61 4.09
N THR A 172 23.32 -9.42 3.49
CA THR A 172 23.66 -8.18 4.19
C THR A 172 22.55 -7.15 4.20
N GLY A 173 21.56 -7.25 3.29
CA GLY A 173 20.53 -6.22 3.10
C GLY A 173 21.10 -4.90 2.53
N GLN A 174 22.36 -4.91 2.07
CA GLN A 174 23.03 -3.75 1.51
C GLN A 174 22.72 -3.62 0.01
N PRO A 175 22.59 -2.38 -0.50
CA PRO A 175 22.49 -2.13 -1.94
C PRO A 175 23.74 -2.67 -2.66
N ILE A 176 23.58 -3.33 -3.82
CA ILE A 176 24.71 -3.73 -4.68
C ILE A 176 25.21 -2.51 -5.50
N GLU A 177 24.40 -1.46 -5.61
CA GLU A 177 24.71 -0.15 -6.23
C GLU A 177 24.08 0.99 -5.39
N GLU A 178 24.58 2.24 -5.51
CA GLU A 178 24.16 3.38 -4.67
C GLU A 178 22.63 3.49 -4.54
N PRO A 179 22.07 3.51 -3.31
CA PRO A 179 20.63 3.53 -3.10
C PRO A 179 20.06 4.89 -3.50
N LEU A 180 19.24 4.93 -4.54
CA LEU A 180 18.22 5.97 -4.58
C LEU A 180 17.25 5.71 -3.43
N ARG A 181 17.08 6.72 -2.56
CA ARG A 181 16.14 6.78 -1.42
C ARG A 181 14.68 6.72 -1.87
N GLN A 182 14.29 5.69 -2.60
CA GLN A 182 13.01 5.63 -3.28
C GLN A 182 12.16 4.52 -2.70
N GLU A 183 11.00 4.93 -2.24
CA GLU A 183 9.99 4.07 -1.65
C GLU A 183 9.19 3.37 -2.76
N ALA A 184 8.60 2.21 -2.46
CA ALA A 184 7.71 1.53 -3.39
C ALA A 184 6.59 0.78 -2.68
N PHE A 185 5.63 0.31 -3.47
CA PHE A 185 4.48 -0.44 -2.98
C PHE A 185 4.80 -1.92 -2.89
N VAL A 186 4.36 -2.54 -1.80
CA VAL A 186 4.53 -3.98 -1.56
C VAL A 186 3.20 -4.70 -1.73
N ARG A 187 3.22 -5.74 -2.56
CA ARG A 187 2.17 -6.75 -2.64
C ARG A 187 2.80 -8.09 -2.36
N LEU A 188 2.27 -8.81 -1.38
CA LEU A 188 2.75 -10.15 -1.06
C LEU A 188 2.00 -11.19 -1.88
N VAL A 189 2.68 -12.31 -2.12
CA VAL A 189 2.17 -13.46 -2.83
C VAL A 189 2.48 -14.72 -2.04
N ARG A 190 1.65 -15.75 -2.21
CA ARG A 190 1.95 -17.10 -1.78
C ARG A 190 1.46 -18.12 -2.79
N ASN A 191 1.95 -19.35 -2.67
CA ASN A 191 1.37 -20.46 -3.41
C ASN A 191 -0.04 -20.75 -2.88
N ALA A 192 -0.96 -21.11 -3.77
CA ALA A 192 -2.25 -21.64 -3.34
C ALA A 192 -2.04 -23.01 -2.68
N THR A 193 -2.81 -23.27 -1.63
CA THR A 193 -2.84 -24.58 -0.96
C THR A 193 -3.61 -25.58 -1.81
N ALA A 194 -3.37 -26.87 -1.57
CA ALA A 194 -4.12 -27.94 -2.25
C ALA A 194 -5.63 -27.84 -1.98
N GLU A 195 -6.02 -27.37 -0.79
CA GLU A 195 -7.41 -27.15 -0.40
C GLU A 195 -8.04 -25.99 -1.20
N GLU A 196 -7.36 -24.86 -1.31
CA GLU A 196 -7.83 -23.73 -2.13
C GLU A 196 -7.97 -24.14 -3.60
N MET A 197 -6.97 -24.86 -4.14
CA MET A 197 -7.06 -25.38 -5.50
C MET A 197 -8.23 -26.34 -5.68
N ALA A 198 -8.49 -27.22 -4.71
CA ALA A 198 -9.62 -28.16 -4.74
C ALA A 198 -10.97 -27.42 -4.68
N THR A 199 -11.11 -26.45 -3.77
CA THR A 199 -12.33 -25.63 -3.64
C THR A 199 -12.61 -24.85 -4.91
N LEU A 200 -11.58 -24.23 -5.51
CA LEU A 200 -11.70 -23.48 -6.76
C LEU A 200 -11.99 -24.37 -7.97
N THR A 201 -11.56 -25.63 -7.94
CA THR A 201 -11.87 -26.61 -8.99
C THR A 201 -13.31 -27.10 -8.87
N LEU A 202 -13.81 -27.32 -7.65
CA LEU A 202 -15.19 -27.77 -7.39
C LEU A 202 -16.24 -26.66 -7.57
N ALA A 203 -15.83 -25.40 -7.42
CA ALA A 203 -16.65 -24.23 -7.70
C ALA A 203 -17.04 -24.07 -9.18
N TRP A 204 -16.48 -24.88 -10.09
CA TRP A 204 -16.73 -24.82 -11.53
C TRP A 204 -17.29 -26.15 -12.04
N PRO A 205 -18.47 -26.21 -12.71
CA PRO A 205 -19.22 -25.16 -13.39
C PRO A 205 -20.52 -24.83 -12.65
N LEU A 206 -20.43 -24.45 -11.37
CA LEU A 206 -21.64 -24.10 -10.62
C LEU A 206 -22.05 -22.67 -11.00
N ASP A 207 -23.29 -22.54 -11.46
CA ASP A 207 -24.00 -21.27 -11.62
C ASP A 207 -23.76 -20.39 -10.38
N HIS A 208 -23.51 -19.09 -10.58
CA HIS A 208 -23.24 -18.11 -9.51
C HIS A 208 -24.30 -18.14 -8.40
N SER A 209 -25.52 -18.59 -8.70
CA SER A 209 -26.60 -18.80 -7.72
C SER A 209 -26.30 -19.88 -6.67
N GLN A 210 -25.57 -20.95 -7.02
CA GLN A 210 -25.29 -22.12 -6.17
C GLN A 210 -24.07 -21.92 -5.26
N LEU A 211 -23.11 -21.10 -5.69
CA LEU A 211 -21.89 -20.75 -4.93
C LEU A 211 -22.23 -20.10 -3.57
N SER A 212 -23.33 -19.35 -3.48
CA SER A 212 -23.79 -18.73 -2.23
C SER A 212 -24.11 -19.75 -1.12
N SER A 213 -24.59 -20.94 -1.48
CA SER A 213 -25.06 -21.97 -0.53
C SER A 213 -23.95 -22.92 -0.04
N VAL A 214 -22.93 -23.15 -0.87
CA VAL A 214 -21.74 -23.93 -0.54
C VAL A 214 -20.78 -23.09 0.30
N ASN A 215 -20.61 -21.80 -0.05
CA ASN A 215 -19.79 -20.86 0.72
C ASN A 215 -20.32 -20.63 2.15
N ALA A 216 -21.64 -20.72 2.38
CA ALA A 216 -22.22 -20.61 3.72
C ALA A 216 -21.83 -21.78 4.66
N ARG A 217 -21.42 -22.94 4.13
CA ARG A 217 -21.04 -24.12 4.93
C ARG A 217 -19.53 -24.25 5.17
N LEU A 218 -18.70 -23.52 4.42
CA LEU A 218 -17.25 -23.66 4.41
C LEU A 218 -16.48 -22.43 4.89
N GLN A 219 -17.18 -21.36 5.33
CA GLN A 219 -16.52 -20.25 6.03
C GLN A 219 -15.65 -20.79 7.17
N PRO A 220 -14.32 -20.53 7.20
CA PRO A 220 -13.67 -20.41 8.49
C PRO A 220 -14.38 -19.21 9.15
N GLN A 221 -15.35 -19.51 10.02
CA GLN A 221 -15.98 -18.51 10.87
C GLN A 221 -14.85 -17.61 11.38
N PRO A 222 -14.86 -16.28 11.13
CA PRO A 222 -13.82 -15.39 11.62
C PRO A 222 -13.63 -15.76 13.07
N ARG A 223 -12.47 -16.35 13.41
CA ARG A 223 -12.32 -17.13 14.66
C ARG A 223 -12.97 -16.30 15.73
N ALA A 224 -14.08 -16.79 16.27
CA ALA A 224 -14.89 -15.99 17.17
C ALA A 224 -13.92 -15.45 18.21
N ARG A 225 -13.79 -14.13 18.28
CA ARG A 225 -12.72 -13.50 19.07
C ARG A 225 -12.84 -14.06 20.47
N SER A 226 -11.85 -14.84 20.88
CA SER A 226 -11.92 -15.54 22.15
C SER A 226 -12.04 -14.53 23.28
N ALA A 227 -12.60 -14.96 24.42
CA ALA A 227 -12.64 -14.10 25.60
C ALA A 227 -11.22 -13.57 25.94
N GLN A 228 -10.19 -14.40 25.76
CA GLN A 228 -8.78 -14.04 25.93
C GLN A 228 -8.32 -12.95 24.95
N PHE A 229 -8.69 -13.03 23.67
CA PHE A 229 -8.38 -11.98 22.69
C PHE A 229 -9.03 -10.65 23.09
N ILE A 230 -10.32 -10.67 23.42
CA ILE A 230 -11.06 -9.46 23.82
C ILE A 230 -10.47 -8.86 25.10
N GLU A 231 -10.10 -9.69 26.06
CA GLU A 231 -9.46 -9.28 27.30
C GLU A 231 -8.08 -8.64 27.06
N GLY A 232 -7.23 -9.27 26.25
CA GLY A 232 -5.93 -8.70 25.86
C GLY A 232 -6.10 -7.33 25.19
N ARG A 233 -7.01 -7.23 24.23
CA ARG A 233 -7.32 -5.97 23.51
C ARG A 233 -7.80 -4.88 24.46
N ASN A 234 -8.77 -5.19 25.31
CA ASN A 234 -9.32 -4.22 26.26
C ASN A 234 -8.29 -3.80 27.32
N THR A 235 -7.34 -4.68 27.66
CA THR A 235 -6.24 -4.36 28.58
C THR A 235 -5.30 -3.33 27.96
N ALA A 236 -4.86 -3.54 26.71
CA ALA A 236 -4.08 -2.57 25.95
C ALA A 236 -4.79 -1.21 25.78
N LEU A 237 -6.10 -1.22 25.50
CA LEU A 237 -6.87 0.01 25.36
C LEU A 237 -7.03 0.81 26.67
N ARG A 238 -7.04 0.14 27.83
CA ARG A 238 -7.17 0.80 29.15
C ARG A 238 -5.85 1.31 29.72
N GLY A 239 -4.73 0.65 29.43
CA GLY A 239 -3.45 0.93 30.09
C GLY A 239 -2.74 2.21 29.66
N GLY A 240 -3.23 2.92 28.63
CA GLY A 240 -2.72 4.25 28.19
C GLY A 240 -1.32 4.27 27.56
N GLN A 241 -0.39 3.46 28.08
CA GLN A 241 1.02 3.36 27.64
C GLN A 241 1.48 1.91 27.46
N ILE A 242 0.56 0.96 27.23
CA ILE A 242 0.98 -0.42 26.93
C ILE A 242 1.71 -0.41 25.59
N VAL A 243 2.99 -0.79 25.61
CA VAL A 243 3.80 -0.99 24.40
C VAL A 243 3.74 -2.46 23.99
N THR A 244 4.12 -2.76 22.76
CA THR A 244 4.05 -4.14 22.20
C THR A 244 4.82 -5.17 23.03
N ASN A 245 5.88 -4.76 23.73
CA ASN A 245 6.67 -5.63 24.61
C ASN A 245 5.90 -6.08 25.86
N ASP A 246 4.98 -5.25 26.37
CA ASP A 246 4.15 -5.58 27.53
C ASP A 246 3.17 -6.72 27.22
N CYS A 247 2.83 -6.89 25.95
CA CYS A 247 1.94 -7.95 25.49
C CYS A 247 2.55 -9.35 25.56
N ASN A 248 3.86 -9.49 25.77
CA ASN A 248 4.54 -10.79 25.82
C ASN A 248 4.50 -11.45 27.22
N THR A 249 3.87 -10.79 28.21
CA THR A 249 3.84 -11.25 29.60
C THR A 249 2.84 -12.38 29.86
N SER A 250 1.88 -12.58 28.96
CA SER A 250 0.87 -13.62 29.09
C SER A 250 1.31 -14.93 28.43
N GLN A 251 1.03 -16.07 29.06
CA GLN A 251 1.25 -17.40 28.45
C GLN A 251 0.20 -17.77 27.39
N PHE A 252 -0.81 -16.92 27.16
CA PHE A 252 -1.92 -17.22 26.26
C PHE A 252 -1.77 -16.49 24.92
N ASP A 253 -1.49 -17.23 23.85
CA ASP A 253 -1.28 -16.69 22.50
C ASP A 253 -2.44 -15.79 22.03
N GLU A 254 -3.69 -16.20 22.29
CA GLU A 254 -4.88 -15.41 21.93
C GLU A 254 -4.93 -14.06 22.65
N TRP A 255 -4.54 -14.04 23.93
CA TRP A 255 -4.45 -12.81 24.72
C TRP A 255 -3.35 -11.91 24.18
N GLN A 256 -2.17 -12.47 23.86
CA GLN A 256 -1.06 -11.69 23.30
C GLN A 256 -1.46 -11.03 21.97
N ARG A 257 -2.15 -11.78 21.09
CA ARG A 257 -2.68 -11.24 19.83
C ARG A 257 -3.69 -10.12 20.06
N GLY A 258 -4.62 -10.32 20.99
CA GLY A 258 -5.58 -9.29 21.40
C GLY A 258 -4.89 -8.03 21.92
N CYS A 259 -3.89 -8.20 22.79
CA CYS A 259 -3.11 -7.09 23.34
C CYS A 259 -2.41 -6.29 22.24
N ARG A 260 -1.69 -6.96 21.32
CA ARG A 260 -1.01 -6.28 20.20
C ARG A 260 -2.00 -5.52 19.31
N ASP A 261 -3.15 -6.13 18.96
CA ASP A 261 -4.23 -5.45 18.23
C ASP A 261 -4.72 -4.20 18.97
N GLY A 262 -4.91 -4.29 20.29
CA GLY A 262 -5.30 -3.15 21.12
C GLY A 262 -4.24 -2.04 21.19
N VAL A 263 -2.95 -2.38 21.26
CA VAL A 263 -1.83 -1.42 21.20
C VAL A 263 -1.84 -0.68 19.86
N HIS A 264 -1.93 -1.41 18.74
CA HIS A 264 -2.02 -0.79 17.42
C HIS A 264 -3.25 0.10 17.27
N ALA A 265 -4.41 -0.34 17.76
CA ALA A 265 -5.63 0.46 17.74
C ALA A 265 -5.50 1.76 18.57
N ASN A 266 -4.87 1.69 19.75
CA ASN A 266 -4.61 2.85 20.60
C ASN A 266 -3.66 3.84 19.93
N LEU A 267 -2.54 3.35 19.38
CA LEU A 267 -1.57 4.16 18.63
C LEU A 267 -2.23 4.89 17.46
N ASN A 268 -2.97 4.16 16.62
CA ASN A 268 -3.66 4.75 15.47
C ASN A 268 -4.68 5.81 15.88
N ALA A 269 -5.36 5.62 17.01
CA ALA A 269 -6.29 6.63 17.54
C ALA A 269 -5.56 7.92 17.96
N ARG A 270 -4.40 7.80 18.63
CA ARG A 270 -3.56 8.94 19.04
C ARG A 270 -2.95 9.67 17.85
N ILE A 271 -2.46 8.94 16.85
CA ILE A 271 -2.01 9.52 15.57
C ILE A 271 -3.14 10.29 14.92
N ARG A 272 -4.35 9.72 14.84
CA ARG A 272 -5.52 10.40 14.27
C ARG A 272 -5.87 11.66 15.05
N GLN A 273 -5.80 11.64 16.39
CA GLN A 273 -6.00 12.83 17.21
C GLN A 273 -5.02 13.95 16.85
N GLY A 274 -3.75 13.60 16.64
CA GLY A 274 -2.73 14.53 16.16
C GLY A 274 -3.03 15.16 14.81
N LEU A 275 -3.44 14.31 13.86
CA LEU A 275 -3.83 14.72 12.51
C LEU A 275 -5.03 15.69 12.55
N GLU A 276 -6.07 15.36 13.31
CA GLU A 276 -7.26 16.21 13.44
C GLU A 276 -6.95 17.53 14.16
N TRP A 277 -6.09 17.50 15.18
CA TRP A 277 -5.60 18.73 15.81
C TRP A 277 -4.87 19.62 14.81
N ALA A 278 -4.00 19.06 13.97
CA ALA A 278 -3.26 19.82 12.97
C ALA A 278 -4.17 20.42 11.89
N LYS A 279 -5.20 19.68 11.44
CA LYS A 279 -6.24 20.20 10.53
C LYS A 279 -6.96 21.41 11.14
N ALA A 280 -7.29 21.35 12.42
CA ALA A 280 -8.02 22.41 13.12
C ALA A 280 -7.16 23.65 13.38
N ASN A 281 -5.89 23.46 13.76
CA ASN A 281 -5.01 24.55 14.20
C ASN A 281 -4.12 25.09 13.08
N ARG A 282 -3.95 24.34 11.98
CA ARG A 282 -3.10 24.68 10.83
C ARG A 282 -1.72 25.20 11.29
N PRO A 283 -0.93 24.36 11.97
CA PRO A 283 0.39 24.77 12.45
C PRO A 283 1.21 25.32 11.30
N ALA A 284 1.85 26.47 11.51
CA ALA A 284 2.67 27.11 10.49
C ALA A 284 3.97 26.34 10.28
N LYS A 285 4.46 25.67 11.34
CA LYS A 285 5.72 24.93 11.34
C LYS A 285 5.56 23.59 12.08
N SER A 286 6.40 22.61 11.75
CA SER A 286 6.34 21.27 12.32
C SER A 286 6.50 21.24 13.84
N TYR A 287 7.29 22.15 14.42
CA TYR A 287 7.49 22.27 15.86
C TYR A 287 6.36 22.97 16.62
N ASP A 288 5.36 23.50 15.90
CA ASP A 288 4.12 23.99 16.52
C ASP A 288 3.23 22.81 16.95
N CYS A 289 3.53 21.59 16.49
CA CYS A 289 2.97 20.35 17.01
C CYS A 289 3.48 20.08 18.44
N ARG A 290 2.84 20.72 19.44
CA ARG A 290 3.15 20.58 20.88
C ARG A 290 1.99 19.99 21.65
N LEU A 291 1.60 18.78 21.29
CA LEU A 291 0.66 17.96 22.04
C LEU A 291 1.41 17.29 23.19
N ASP A 292 0.73 17.14 24.34
CA ASP A 292 1.28 16.43 25.50
C ASP A 292 1.55 14.93 25.22
N ASP A 293 0.97 14.42 24.13
CA ASP A 293 1.09 13.06 23.66
C ASP A 293 2.09 12.96 22.49
N PRO A 294 3.24 12.28 22.66
CA PRO A 294 4.24 12.10 21.61
C PRO A 294 3.72 11.40 20.34
N VAL A 295 2.77 10.48 20.48
CA VAL A 295 2.16 9.75 19.35
C VAL A 295 1.17 10.66 18.61
N ALA A 296 0.49 11.55 19.33
CA ALA A 296 -0.33 12.57 18.68
C ALA A 296 0.54 13.64 17.97
N ASN A 297 1.71 14.00 18.53
CA ASN A 297 2.66 14.87 17.81
C ASN A 297 3.05 14.29 16.45
N PHE A 298 3.21 12.97 16.34
CA PHE A 298 3.48 12.30 15.08
C PHE A 298 2.35 12.50 14.05
N GLY A 299 1.09 12.35 14.48
CA GLY A 299 -0.05 12.61 13.60
C GLY A 299 -0.09 14.04 13.09
N CYS A 300 0.26 15.01 13.93
CA CYS A 300 0.38 16.41 13.54
C CYS A 300 1.52 16.64 12.55
N TRP A 301 2.67 15.99 12.77
CA TRP A 301 3.81 16.06 11.86
C TRP A 301 3.50 15.45 10.48
N ASN A 302 2.79 14.32 10.43
CA ASN A 302 2.35 13.70 9.18
C ASN A 302 1.40 14.61 8.38
N TYR A 303 0.52 15.36 9.05
CA TYR A 303 -0.31 16.36 8.39
C TYR A 303 0.55 17.42 7.69
N PHE A 304 1.58 17.93 8.38
CA PHE A 304 2.51 18.92 7.83
C PHE A 304 3.20 18.39 6.57
N ARG A 305 3.78 17.20 6.63
CA ARG A 305 4.47 16.55 5.51
C ARG A 305 3.56 16.39 4.28
N THR A 306 2.32 15.96 4.50
CA THR A 306 1.37 15.70 3.41
C THR A 306 0.77 16.97 2.79
N HIS A 307 0.53 18.03 3.58
CA HIS A 307 -0.21 19.21 3.12
C HIS A 307 0.67 20.41 2.73
N LEU A 308 1.92 20.46 3.18
CA LEU A 308 2.85 21.54 2.83
C LEU A 308 3.95 21.09 1.84
N GLY A 309 3.84 19.85 1.36
CA GLY A 309 4.69 19.24 0.33
C GLY A 309 6.03 18.72 0.87
N ASP A 310 6.68 17.86 0.07
CA ASP A 310 8.03 17.31 0.28
C ASP A 310 9.14 18.39 0.22
N VAL A 311 8.94 19.54 0.88
CA VAL A 311 10.07 20.29 1.39
C VAL A 311 10.64 19.45 2.52
N PHE A 312 11.39 18.41 2.14
CA PHE A 312 12.26 17.70 3.07
C PHE A 312 12.97 18.75 3.93
N PRO A 313 13.00 18.58 5.26
CA PRO A 313 13.44 19.58 6.25
C PRO A 313 14.95 19.83 6.23
N ASN A 314 15.63 19.65 5.09
CA ASN A 314 17.07 19.84 5.02
C ASN A 314 17.50 21.29 5.22
N LEU A 315 16.57 22.23 5.21
CA LEU A 315 16.81 23.52 5.82
C LEU A 315 15.59 23.86 6.65
N PRO A 316 15.70 23.86 7.98
CA PRO A 316 14.64 24.43 8.79
C PRO A 316 14.39 25.86 8.32
N GLU A 317 13.13 26.28 8.36
CA GLU A 317 12.77 27.68 8.14
C GLU A 317 13.35 28.61 9.23
N ALA A 318 14.08 28.02 10.17
CA ALA A 318 15.01 28.66 11.07
C ALA A 318 15.70 29.86 10.43
N THR A 319 15.38 31.04 10.94
CA THR A 319 16.07 32.27 10.56
C THR A 319 17.50 32.32 11.13
N THR A 320 17.83 31.42 12.07
CA THR A 320 19.09 31.38 12.81
C THR A 320 19.54 29.95 13.13
N THR A 321 20.84 29.74 13.33
CA THR A 321 21.45 28.48 13.83
C THR A 321 20.73 27.92 15.06
N ALA A 322 20.42 28.80 16.01
CA ALA A 322 19.83 28.41 17.28
C ALA A 322 18.40 27.90 17.09
N GLU A 323 17.66 28.44 16.10
CA GLU A 323 16.35 27.93 15.72
C GLU A 323 16.49 26.55 15.03
N CYS A 324 17.45 26.40 14.12
CA CYS A 324 17.75 25.12 13.45
C CYS A 324 18.09 23.99 14.44
N GLN A 325 18.99 24.27 15.38
CA GLN A 325 19.41 23.31 16.40
C GLN A 325 18.26 22.93 17.35
N ARG A 326 17.37 23.88 17.67
CA ARG A 326 16.17 23.59 18.47
C ARG A 326 15.20 22.69 17.70
N GLU A 327 15.00 22.93 16.42
CA GLU A 327 14.14 22.11 15.56
C GLU A 327 14.69 20.70 15.39
N ALA A 328 15.99 20.57 15.09
CA ALA A 328 16.70 19.31 15.00
C ALA A 328 16.58 18.48 16.29
N LYS A 329 16.82 19.12 17.44
CA LYS A 329 16.73 18.47 18.74
C LYS A 329 15.31 18.03 19.07
N ALA A 330 14.30 18.85 18.78
CA ALA A 330 12.91 18.50 19.01
C ALA A 330 12.47 17.31 18.14
N ALA A 331 12.87 17.27 16.87
CA ALA A 331 12.61 16.13 15.98
C ALA A 331 13.28 14.85 16.48
N HIS A 332 14.55 14.93 16.91
CA HIS A 332 15.28 13.80 17.48
C HIS A 332 14.64 13.29 18.77
N GLU A 333 14.25 14.17 19.70
CA GLU A 333 13.54 13.79 20.94
C GLU A 333 12.19 13.12 20.65
N ILE A 334 11.46 13.58 19.63
CA ILE A 334 10.23 12.92 19.16
C ILE A 334 10.54 11.53 18.62
N GLY A 335 11.55 11.39 17.76
CA GLY A 335 11.97 10.10 17.19
C GLY A 335 12.42 9.09 18.26
N LEU A 336 13.16 9.54 19.27
CA LEU A 336 13.62 8.69 20.36
C LEU A 336 12.46 8.18 21.24
N ASN A 337 11.50 9.06 21.55
CA ASN A 337 10.28 8.68 22.27
C ASN A 337 9.40 7.71 21.44
N GLN A 338 9.42 7.81 20.12
CA GLN A 338 8.70 6.90 19.22
C GLN A 338 9.37 5.52 19.13
N GLU A 339 10.69 5.46 19.05
CA GLU A 339 11.43 4.18 19.04
C GLU A 339 11.14 3.37 20.32
N ILE A 340 11.08 4.07 21.46
CA ILE A 340 10.70 3.48 22.76
C ILE A 340 9.24 2.99 22.74
N ALA A 341 8.31 3.77 22.17
CA ALA A 341 6.87 3.43 22.17
C ALA A 341 6.49 2.34 21.15
N LEU A 342 7.16 2.28 20.00
CA LEU A 342 6.81 1.41 18.87
C LEU A 342 7.73 0.19 18.76
N GLY A 343 8.80 0.13 19.55
CA GLY A 343 9.56 -1.09 19.83
C GLY A 343 10.38 -1.65 18.67
N THR A 344 10.52 -0.96 17.53
CA THR A 344 11.53 -1.16 16.45
C THR A 344 11.10 -0.58 15.09
N LEU A 345 9.84 -0.20 14.92
CA LEU A 345 9.32 0.15 13.58
C LEU A 345 9.93 1.44 12.99
N TRP A 346 10.46 2.34 13.82
CA TRP A 346 11.08 3.60 13.40
C TRP A 346 12.25 3.92 14.34
N ARG A 347 13.41 4.30 13.80
CA ARG A 347 14.60 4.62 14.60
C ARG A 347 14.75 6.13 14.75
N ALA A 348 15.24 6.59 15.90
CA ALA A 348 15.58 8.01 16.11
C ALA A 348 16.50 8.58 15.02
N ALA A 349 17.34 7.72 14.42
CA ALA A 349 18.22 8.05 13.29
C ALA A 349 17.47 8.51 12.02
N ASP A 350 16.19 8.12 11.84
CA ASP A 350 15.37 8.60 10.72
C ASP A 350 14.92 10.07 10.94
N PHE A 351 15.09 10.59 12.16
CA PHE A 351 14.81 11.97 12.58
C PHE A 351 16.07 12.76 12.93
N ASP A 352 17.27 12.19 12.72
CA ASP A 352 18.51 12.95 12.85
C ASP A 352 18.55 13.99 11.72
N VAL A 353 18.11 15.20 12.04
CA VAL A 353 18.47 16.38 11.27
C VAL A 353 19.97 16.49 11.40
N ASP A 354 20.68 16.25 10.30
CA ASP A 354 22.12 16.34 10.24
C ASP A 354 22.52 17.73 10.77
N LEU A 355 23.19 17.79 11.93
CA LEU A 355 23.64 19.07 12.48
C LEU A 355 24.58 19.79 11.50
N GLN A 356 25.22 19.06 10.56
CA GLN A 356 25.93 19.67 9.44
C GLN A 356 25.00 20.48 8.52
N ALA A 357 23.73 20.11 8.36
CA ALA A 357 22.76 20.89 7.60
C ALA A 357 22.49 22.26 8.25
N CYS A 358 22.47 22.33 9.59
CA CYS A 358 22.41 23.60 10.32
C CYS A 358 23.66 24.46 10.10
N GLU A 359 24.85 23.87 10.10
CA GLU A 359 26.11 24.58 9.85
C GLU A 359 26.27 25.03 8.38
N ILE A 360 25.71 24.26 7.44
CA ILE A 360 25.65 24.62 6.02
C ILE A 360 24.70 25.82 5.82
N TYR A 361 23.58 25.86 6.54
CA TYR A 361 22.66 27.00 6.53
C TYR A 361 23.36 28.29 6.94
N ASP A 362 24.07 28.28 8.07
CA ASP A 362 24.78 29.45 8.60
C ASP A 362 25.84 29.99 7.65
N ARG A 363 26.63 29.08 7.06
CA ARG A 363 27.63 29.46 6.06
C ARG A 363 26.99 30.12 4.84
N THR A 364 25.81 29.65 4.45
CA THR A 364 25.10 30.19 3.27
C THR A 364 24.48 31.56 3.59
N HIS A 365 23.92 31.75 4.77
CA HIS A 365 23.37 33.03 5.22
C HIS A 365 24.45 34.09 5.51
N ALA A 366 25.57 33.71 6.14
CA ALA A 366 26.71 34.60 6.36
C ALA A 366 27.34 35.11 5.05
N GLN A 367 27.18 34.35 3.96
CA GLN A 367 27.61 34.75 2.61
C GLN A 367 26.59 35.65 1.89
N GLY A 368 25.45 35.99 2.51
CA GLY A 368 24.39 36.80 1.90
C GLY A 368 23.67 36.08 0.74
N LEU A 369 23.85 34.77 0.61
CA LEU A 369 23.25 33.97 -0.46
C LEU A 369 21.86 33.54 -0.02
N LYS A 370 20.85 33.83 -0.85
CA LYS A 370 19.52 33.25 -0.64
C LYS A 370 19.61 31.77 -1.02
N VAL A 371 19.16 30.90 -0.13
CA VAL A 371 19.11 29.45 -0.31
C VAL A 371 18.45 29.05 -1.64
N LYS A 372 17.44 29.81 -2.08
CA LYS A 372 16.70 29.57 -3.33
C LYS A 372 17.52 29.80 -4.60
N ASP A 373 18.69 30.45 -4.52
CA ASP A 373 19.50 30.86 -5.67
C ASP A 373 20.65 29.88 -5.99
N ARG A 374 20.75 28.73 -5.28
CA ARG A 374 21.74 27.68 -5.56
C ARG A 374 21.11 26.46 -6.23
N PRO A 375 21.15 26.35 -7.57
CA PRO A 375 20.85 25.09 -8.25
C PRO A 375 22.00 24.10 -7.95
N GLY A 376 21.77 23.13 -7.06
CA GLY A 376 22.74 22.08 -6.75
C GLY A 376 22.76 21.57 -5.30
N LEU A 377 22.13 22.27 -4.36
CA LEU A 377 21.95 21.75 -2.98
C LEU A 377 20.77 20.77 -2.84
N VAL A 378 19.98 20.62 -3.91
CA VAL A 378 18.98 19.55 -4.03
C VAL A 378 19.65 18.35 -4.71
N GLY A 379 20.40 17.57 -3.93
CA GLY A 379 20.83 16.22 -4.35
C GLY A 379 22.23 16.03 -4.94
N GLY A 380 23.21 16.89 -4.67
CA GLY A 380 24.61 16.66 -5.03
C GLY A 380 25.43 16.05 -3.88
N ALA A 381 26.03 14.87 -4.12
CA ALA A 381 26.94 14.21 -3.18
C ALA A 381 28.09 15.13 -2.72
N SER A 382 28.36 15.13 -1.42
CA SER A 382 29.58 15.70 -0.85
C SER A 382 30.79 14.87 -1.29
N PRO A 383 31.91 15.48 -1.72
CA PRO A 383 33.13 14.75 -2.00
C PRO A 383 33.97 14.64 -0.72
N TYR A 384 33.50 13.88 0.27
CA TYR A 384 34.29 13.43 1.41
C TYR A 384 33.81 12.08 1.92
#